data_AF-A0A7V2TTF4-F1
#
_entry.id   AF-A0A7V2TTF4-F1
#
_cell.length_a   1.000
_cell.length_b   1.000
_cell.length_c   1.000
_cell.angle_alpha   90.00
_cell.angle_beta   90.00
_cell.angle_gamma   90.00
#
_symmetry.space_group_name_H-M   'P 1'
#
loop_
_entity.id
_entity.type
_entity.pdbx_description
1 polymer ?
#
loop_
_entity_poly.entity_id
_entity_poly.type
_entity_poly.pdbx_seq_one_letter_code
_entity_poly.pdbx_strand_id
1 'polypeptide(L)'
;MGRGGDEVIRALGAFGGGLGGNGEVCGALVGGIAAIGLRFSRGREEEKEDPRMWAFAHEYFDRFRDEIVKDHGGISCREIVQVDWRDREQVKRFYGGDKRLECRRIVGKAARLLGELLERA
;
A
#
# COMPACT_ATOMS: atom_id res chain seq x y z
N MET A 1 11.53 13.26 14.20
CA MET A 1 11.62 13.03 12.74
C MET A 1 12.94 12.32 12.49
N GLY A 2 12.90 10.98 12.49
CA GLY A 2 14.06 10.11 12.66
C GLY A 2 14.85 9.86 11.38
N ARG A 3 16.18 9.84 11.51
CA ARG A 3 17.13 9.40 10.49
C ARG A 3 16.83 7.92 10.15
N GLY A 4 16.26 7.66 8.96
CA GLY A 4 15.87 6.31 8.50
C GLY A 4 14.69 6.26 7.51
N GLY A 5 13.89 7.33 7.41
CA GLY A 5 12.72 7.37 6.50
C GLY A 5 13.08 7.27 5.01
N ASP A 6 14.19 7.88 4.59
CA ASP A 6 14.55 7.99 3.17
C ASP A 6 14.93 6.64 2.53
N GLU A 7 15.47 5.69 3.31
CA GLU A 7 15.77 4.34 2.83
C GLU A 7 14.50 3.55 2.58
N VAL A 8 13.54 3.62 3.49
CA VAL A 8 12.22 2.98 3.35
C VAL A 8 11.45 3.59 2.18
N ILE A 9 11.43 4.92 2.05
CA ILE A 9 10.77 5.60 0.93
C ILE A 9 11.38 5.16 -0.40
N ARG A 10 12.71 5.08 -0.50
CA ARG A 10 13.40 4.58 -1.69
C ARG A 10 13.10 3.11 -1.96
N ALA A 11 13.13 2.25 -0.94
CA ALA A 11 12.83 0.83 -1.07
C ALA A 11 11.39 0.58 -1.56
N LEU A 12 10.43 1.39 -1.09
CA LEU A 12 9.02 1.28 -1.48
C LEU A 12 8.69 1.94 -2.82
N GLY A 13 9.60 2.71 -3.43
CA GLY A 13 9.33 3.45 -4.66
C GLY A 13 8.93 2.54 -5.84
N ALA A 14 9.50 1.34 -5.92
CA ALA A 14 9.20 0.40 -7.00
C ALA A 14 7.81 -0.25 -6.91
N PHE A 15 7.08 -0.11 -5.79
CA PHE A 15 5.72 -0.66 -5.65
C PHE A 15 4.65 0.23 -6.31
N GLY A 16 5.06 1.38 -6.87
CA GLY A 16 4.21 2.18 -7.76
C GLY A 16 3.71 1.36 -8.96
N GLY A 17 2.42 1.51 -9.28
CA GLY A 17 1.78 0.69 -10.33
C GLY A 17 1.61 -0.79 -9.98
N GLY A 18 1.78 -1.15 -8.70
CA GLY A 18 1.58 -2.50 -8.16
C GLY A 18 2.88 -3.09 -7.61
N LEU A 19 3.72 -3.61 -8.50
CA LEU A 19 5.03 -4.19 -8.16
C LEU A 19 6.01 -3.95 -9.32
N GLY A 20 6.41 -2.71 -9.55
CA GLY A 20 7.24 -2.32 -10.68
C GLY A 20 6.43 -2.11 -11.95
N GLY A 21 5.17 -1.65 -11.82
CA GLY A 21 4.31 -1.40 -12.97
C GLY A 21 3.81 -2.66 -13.67
N ASN A 22 3.60 -3.76 -12.96
CA ASN A 22 2.96 -4.96 -13.54
C ASN A 22 1.43 -4.98 -13.34
N GLY A 23 0.88 -4.03 -12.57
CA GLY A 23 -0.54 -3.97 -12.29
C GLY A 23 -1.01 -4.93 -11.19
N GLU A 24 -0.08 -5.55 -10.47
CA GLU A 24 -0.34 -6.45 -9.33
C GLU A 24 -0.78 -5.67 -8.07
N VAL A 25 -0.75 -6.33 -6.90
CA VAL A 25 -1.16 -5.80 -5.58
C VAL A 25 -0.87 -4.31 -5.40
N CYS A 26 -1.88 -3.55 -5.00
CA CYS A 26 -1.79 -2.10 -4.82
C CYS A 26 -0.61 -1.70 -3.90
N GLY A 27 0.20 -0.74 -4.35
CA GLY A 27 1.34 -0.22 -3.57
C GLY A 27 0.93 0.39 -2.22
N ALA A 28 -0.29 0.91 -2.08
CA ALA A 28 -0.80 1.41 -0.79
C ALA A 28 -1.06 0.28 0.22
N LEU A 29 -1.50 -0.89 -0.26
CA LEU A 29 -1.67 -2.08 0.57
C LEU A 29 -0.29 -2.60 1.02
N VAL A 30 0.65 -2.73 0.09
CA VAL A 30 2.02 -3.16 0.40
C VAL A 30 2.71 -2.20 1.37
N GLY A 31 2.63 -0.89 1.13
CA GLY A 31 3.22 0.13 1.99
C GLY A 31 2.65 0.15 3.40
N GLY A 32 1.34 -0.07 3.55
CA GLY A 32 0.72 -0.16 4.88
C GLY A 32 1.18 -1.38 5.67
N ILE A 33 1.24 -2.55 5.03
CA ILE A 33 1.80 -3.77 5.65
C ILE A 33 3.27 -3.58 6.01
N ALA A 34 4.05 -2.93 5.14
CA ALA A 34 5.45 -2.60 5.43
C ALA A 34 5.58 -1.68 6.66
N ALA A 35 4.71 -0.68 6.80
CA ALA A 35 4.69 0.21 7.96
C ALA A 35 4.33 -0.51 9.27
N ILE A 36 3.42 -1.48 9.22
CA ILE A 36 3.13 -2.38 10.36
C ILE A 36 4.38 -3.19 10.69
N GLY A 37 5.06 -3.77 9.68
CA GLY A 37 6.31 -4.49 9.86
C GLY A 37 7.41 -3.64 10.51
N LEU A 38 7.57 -2.38 10.09
CA LEU A 38 8.53 -1.44 10.70
C LEU A 38 8.28 -1.20 12.19
N ARG A 39 7.04 -1.37 12.66
CA ARG A 39 6.66 -1.11 14.06
C ARG A 39 6.69 -2.35 14.94
N PHE A 40 6.41 -3.52 14.40
CA PHE A 40 6.14 -4.75 15.17
C PHE A 40 7.01 -5.95 14.79
N SER A 41 7.66 -5.93 13.63
CA SER A 41 8.57 -7.02 13.23
C SER A 41 9.91 -6.92 13.95
N ARG A 42 10.69 -8.00 13.90
CA ARG A 42 12.08 -8.02 14.37
C ARG A 42 12.97 -7.28 13.37
N GLY A 43 13.87 -6.44 13.86
CA GLY A 43 14.89 -5.76 13.05
C GLY A 43 16.23 -6.51 13.00
N ARG A 44 16.44 -7.46 13.92
CA ARG A 44 17.61 -8.35 13.99
C ARG A 44 17.18 -9.78 14.26
N GLU A 45 18.08 -10.73 14.03
CA GLU A 45 17.78 -12.16 14.13
C GLU A 45 17.39 -12.59 15.55
N GLU A 46 18.02 -11.98 16.56
CA GLU A 46 17.85 -12.29 17.98
C GLU A 46 16.58 -11.68 18.60
N GLU A 47 15.97 -10.71 17.91
CA GLU A 47 14.76 -10.05 18.35
C GLU A 47 13.53 -10.93 18.07
N LYS A 48 12.55 -10.91 18.99
CA LYS A 48 11.25 -11.54 18.76
C LYS A 48 10.29 -10.53 18.15
N GLU A 49 9.55 -10.96 17.14
CA GLU A 49 8.45 -10.17 16.59
C GLU A 49 7.31 -10.04 17.62
N ASP A 50 6.61 -8.91 17.56
CA ASP A 50 5.39 -8.68 18.32
C ASP A 50 4.21 -9.37 17.60
N PRO A 51 3.47 -10.28 18.26
CA PRO A 51 2.34 -10.99 17.64
C PRO A 51 1.26 -10.07 17.06
N ARG A 52 1.16 -8.83 17.55
CA ARG A 52 0.24 -7.80 17.01
C ARG A 52 0.54 -7.46 15.55
N MET A 53 1.76 -7.71 15.07
CA MET A 53 2.13 -7.56 13.66
C MET A 53 1.14 -8.30 12.75
N TRP A 54 0.91 -9.58 13.01
CA TRP A 54 0.04 -10.42 12.20
C TRP A 54 -1.43 -10.02 12.33
N ALA A 55 -1.88 -9.72 13.55
CA ALA A 55 -3.24 -9.27 13.79
C ALA A 55 -3.56 -7.98 13.01
N PHE A 56 -2.68 -6.96 13.11
CA PHE A 56 -2.88 -5.71 12.38
C PHE A 56 -2.66 -5.85 10.88
N ALA A 57 -1.73 -6.70 10.42
CA ALA A 57 -1.54 -6.93 8.99
C ALA A 57 -2.77 -7.60 8.34
N HIS A 58 -3.36 -8.61 8.99
CA HIS A 58 -4.60 -9.23 8.52
C HIS A 58 -5.76 -8.25 8.54
N GLU A 59 -5.94 -7.52 9.64
CA GLU A 59 -7.02 -6.53 9.74
C GLU A 59 -6.87 -5.41 8.70
N TYR A 60 -5.66 -4.89 8.49
CA TYR A 60 -5.37 -3.89 7.47
C TYR A 60 -5.69 -4.41 6.06
N PHE A 61 -5.32 -5.66 5.76
CA PHE A 61 -5.59 -6.28 4.47
C PHE A 61 -7.10 -6.43 4.22
N ASP A 62 -7.83 -7.01 5.17
CA ASP A 62 -9.26 -7.25 5.04
C ASP A 62 -10.03 -5.92 4.93
N ARG A 63 -9.73 -4.94 5.80
CA ARG A 63 -10.38 -3.62 5.73
C ARG A 63 -10.00 -2.85 4.47
N PHE A 64 -8.77 -2.98 3.96
CA PHE A 64 -8.41 -2.39 2.68
C PHE A 64 -9.29 -2.98 1.55
N ARG A 65 -9.40 -4.31 1.48
CA ARG A 65 -10.24 -5.00 0.50
C ARG A 65 -11.71 -4.61 0.63
N ASP A 66 -12.26 -4.68 1.83
CA ASP A 66 -13.70 -4.66 2.08
C ASP A 66 -14.27 -3.26 2.33
N GLU A 67 -13.43 -2.26 2.62
CA GLU A 67 -13.88 -0.87 2.88
C GLU A 67 -13.33 0.14 1.87
N ILE A 68 -12.07 -0.02 1.45
CA ILE A 68 -11.39 0.98 0.61
C ILE A 68 -11.60 0.68 -0.87
N VAL A 69 -11.37 -0.57 -1.26
CA VAL A 69 -11.45 -1.00 -2.67
C VAL A 69 -12.64 -1.90 -2.98
N LYS A 70 -13.62 -2.00 -2.07
CA LYS A 70 -14.80 -2.87 -2.19
C LYS A 70 -15.56 -2.80 -3.51
N ASP A 71 -15.62 -1.60 -4.10
CA ASP A 71 -16.35 -1.34 -5.35
C ASP A 71 -15.43 -1.49 -6.59
N HIS A 72 -14.23 -2.03 -6.41
CA HIS A 72 -13.25 -2.32 -7.45
C HIS A 72 -13.15 -3.83 -7.69
N GLY A 73 -12.59 -4.23 -8.82
CA GLY A 73 -12.47 -5.64 -9.21
C GLY A 73 -11.57 -6.50 -8.32
N GLY A 74 -10.85 -5.90 -7.37
CA GLY A 74 -9.95 -6.58 -6.45
C GLY A 74 -8.90 -5.65 -5.86
N ILE A 75 -7.82 -6.23 -5.32
CA ILE A 75 -6.73 -5.50 -4.67
C ILE A 75 -5.58 -5.15 -5.62
N SER A 76 -5.59 -5.66 -6.85
CA SER A 76 -4.54 -5.37 -7.82
C SER A 76 -4.69 -3.95 -8.35
N CYS A 77 -3.56 -3.29 -8.61
CA CYS A 77 -3.53 -1.95 -9.16
C CYS A 77 -4.24 -1.90 -10.51
N ARG A 78 -4.12 -2.96 -11.34
CA ARG A 78 -4.81 -3.06 -12.62
C ARG A 78 -6.32 -3.13 -12.46
N GLU A 79 -6.85 -3.89 -11.50
CA GLU A 79 -8.30 -3.92 -11.26
C GLU A 79 -8.82 -2.57 -10.76
N ILE A 80 -8.04 -1.89 -9.92
CA ILE A 80 -8.42 -0.62 -9.30
C ILE A 80 -8.42 0.53 -10.32
N VAL A 81 -7.29 0.75 -11.01
CA VAL A 81 -7.15 1.91 -11.91
C VAL A 81 -7.42 1.55 -13.38
N GLN A 82 -7.51 0.26 -13.73
CA GLN A 82 -7.73 -0.22 -15.10
C GLN A 82 -6.73 0.41 -16.08
N VAL A 83 -5.44 0.22 -15.78
CA VAL A 83 -4.30 0.69 -16.56
C VAL A 83 -3.34 -0.47 -16.78
N ASP A 84 -2.99 -0.72 -18.03
CA ASP A 84 -1.77 -1.44 -18.38
C ASP A 84 -0.60 -0.46 -18.37
N TRP A 85 0.30 -0.63 -17.40
CA TRP A 85 1.46 0.22 -17.21
C TRP A 85 2.55 0.03 -18.29
N ARG A 86 2.42 -1.00 -19.14
CA ARG A 86 3.28 -1.22 -20.32
C ARG A 86 2.75 -0.51 -21.57
N ASP A 87 1.50 -0.06 -21.55
CA ASP A 87 0.90 0.76 -22.62
C ASP A 87 1.13 2.25 -22.34
N ARG A 88 1.97 2.88 -23.17
CA ARG A 88 2.35 4.30 -23.02
C ARG A 88 1.16 5.26 -23.09
N GLU A 89 0.16 4.97 -23.91
CA GLU A 89 -1.01 5.83 -24.04
C GLU A 89 -1.94 5.71 -22.83
N GLN A 90 -2.10 4.51 -22.27
CA GLN A 90 -2.82 4.32 -21.01
C GLN A 90 -2.12 5.02 -19.86
N VAL A 91 -0.79 4.92 -19.76
CA VAL A 91 0.00 5.62 -18.74
C VAL A 91 -0.16 7.13 -18.86
N LYS A 92 -0.07 7.68 -20.08
CA LYS A 92 -0.27 9.11 -20.32
C LYS A 92 -1.67 9.57 -19.90
N ARG A 93 -2.72 8.80 -20.25
CA ARG A 93 -4.11 9.08 -19.83
C ARG A 93 -4.27 9.01 -18.32
N PHE A 94 -3.61 8.07 -17.65
CA PHE A 94 -3.66 7.97 -16.19
C PHE A 94 -3.14 9.25 -15.52
N TYR A 95 -1.96 9.74 -15.92
CA TYR A 95 -1.37 10.92 -15.29
C TYR A 95 -2.15 12.22 -15.55
N GLY A 96 -2.86 12.29 -16.68
CA GLY A 96 -3.69 13.44 -17.05
C GLY A 96 -5.18 13.32 -16.69
N GLY A 97 -5.63 12.22 -16.07
CA GLY A 97 -7.05 11.92 -15.89
C GLY A 97 -7.45 11.63 -14.44
N ASP A 98 -8.75 11.39 -14.24
CA ASP A 98 -9.36 11.27 -12.91
C ASP A 98 -8.94 10.00 -12.16
N LYS A 99 -8.49 8.96 -12.87
CA LYS A 99 -7.95 7.73 -12.26
C LYS A 99 -6.77 8.01 -11.33
N ARG A 100 -5.98 9.05 -11.59
CA ARG A 100 -4.93 9.49 -10.67
C ARG A 100 -5.50 10.06 -9.36
N LEU A 101 -6.63 10.77 -9.43
CA LEU A 101 -7.33 11.29 -8.24
C LEU A 101 -7.89 10.14 -7.41
N GLU A 102 -8.43 9.12 -8.06
CA GLU A 102 -8.91 7.91 -7.39
C GLU A 102 -7.78 7.15 -6.70
N CYS A 103 -6.65 6.94 -7.40
CA CYS A 103 -5.45 6.34 -6.80
C CYS A 103 -4.99 7.13 -5.56
N ARG A 104 -4.96 8.48 -5.63
CA ARG A 104 -4.64 9.33 -4.47
C ARG A 104 -5.66 9.19 -3.33
N ARG A 105 -6.95 9.09 -3.64
CA ARG A 105 -8.02 8.88 -2.66
C ARG A 105 -7.81 7.56 -1.91
N ILE A 106 -7.52 6.48 -2.63
CA ILE A 106 -7.24 5.15 -2.06
C ILE A 106 -6.00 5.21 -1.15
N VAL A 107 -4.90 5.83 -1.60
CA VAL A 107 -3.70 6.00 -0.78
C VAL A 107 -4.02 6.77 0.51
N GLY A 108 -4.79 7.85 0.44
CA GLY A 108 -5.18 8.62 1.61
C GLY A 108 -6.06 7.84 2.59
N LYS A 109 -7.02 7.06 2.09
CA LYS A 109 -7.84 6.17 2.93
C LYS A 109 -7.00 5.07 3.59
N ALA A 110 -6.06 4.49 2.84
CA ALA A 110 -5.18 3.44 3.34
C ALA A 110 -4.27 3.98 4.45
N ALA A 111 -3.70 5.19 4.26
CA ALA A 111 -2.91 5.87 5.29
C ALA A 111 -3.73 6.17 6.56
N ARG A 112 -4.98 6.61 6.41
CA ARG A 112 -5.89 6.82 7.55
C ARG A 112 -6.19 5.52 8.29
N LEU A 113 -6.56 4.47 7.58
CA LEU A 113 -6.81 3.14 8.15
C LEU A 113 -5.59 2.64 8.92
N LEU A 114 -4.39 2.77 8.34
CA LEU A 114 -3.15 2.43 9.02
C LEU A 114 -2.98 3.23 10.32
N GLY A 115 -3.21 4.54 10.30
CA GLY A 115 -3.18 5.39 11.49
C GLY A 115 -4.12 4.88 12.59
N GLU A 116 -5.38 4.58 12.24
CA GLU A 116 -6.38 4.03 13.17
C GLU A 116 -5.93 2.72 13.82
N LEU A 117 -5.26 1.82 13.06
CA LEU A 117 -4.72 0.58 13.60
C LEU A 117 -3.51 0.82 14.51
N LEU A 118 -2.59 1.70 14.11
CA LEU A 118 -1.38 1.99 14.89
C LEU A 118 -1.67 2.74 16.19
N GLU A 119 -2.74 3.54 16.24
CA GLU A 119 -3.19 4.21 17.47
C GLU A 119 -3.82 3.27 18.49
N ARG A 120 -4.26 2.07 18.07
CA ARG A 120 -4.79 1.02 18.96
C ARG A 120 -3.69 0.15 19.59
N ALA A 121 -2.44 0.35 19.19
CA ALA A 121 -1.30 -0.47 19.58
C ALA A 121 -0.63 -0.02 20.88
#